data_AF-A0A2M7XHD7-F1
#
_entry.id   AF-A0A2M7XHD7-F1
#
_cell.length_a   1.000
_cell.length_b   1.000
_cell.length_c   1.000
_cell.angle_alpha   90.00
_cell.angle_beta   90.00
_cell.angle_gamma   90.00
#
_symmetry.space_group_name_H-M   'P 1'
#
loop_
_entity.id
_entity.type
_entity.pdbx_description
1 polymer ?
#
loop_
_entity_poly.entity_id
_entity_poly.type
_entity_poly.pdbx_seq_one_letter_code
_entity_poly.pdbx_strand_id
1 'polypeptide(L)'
;MKLISACFYAFKKRKRCRKCGSSKTIKYGKRRGVQRYVCLLCSHRFDGNRRTKTIQTKQLWKEYVFGKQTIDQLTERYKLDRRSIRDLFDGYKAPQKIHHPRPINLVIDATYFGERKEDTSWCAVVARDPKQKEDLVWSFTNTETTYAYALLREQLKHLGYTILSVTADGFLGIKSAFYGIPYQMCHVHMERLVIRGGVLNV
;
A
#
# COMPACT_ATOMS: atom_id res chain seq x y z
N MET A 1 38.91 36.05 15.27
CA MET A 1 37.93 36.64 14.33
C MET A 1 36.69 35.75 14.32
N LYS A 2 35.54 36.27 14.77
CA LYS A 2 34.30 35.50 14.96
C LYS A 2 33.64 35.20 13.61
N LEU A 3 33.36 33.92 13.38
CA LEU A 3 32.54 33.40 12.28
C LEU A 3 31.11 33.94 12.43
N ILE A 4 30.65 34.67 11.42
CA ILE A 4 29.26 35.15 11.35
C ILE A 4 28.38 33.97 10.95
N SER A 5 27.56 33.53 11.90
CA SER A 5 26.51 32.53 11.72
C SER A 5 25.44 33.09 10.75
N ALA A 6 25.37 32.53 9.55
CA ALA A 6 24.30 32.79 8.61
C ALA A 6 23.01 32.13 9.13
N CYS A 7 22.24 32.89 9.89
CA CYS A 7 20.90 32.52 10.31
C CYS A 7 20.00 32.45 9.06
N PHE A 8 19.75 31.23 8.57
CA PHE A 8 18.75 30.97 7.53
C PHE A 8 17.36 31.36 8.06
N TYR A 9 16.97 32.61 7.84
CA TYR A 9 15.61 33.07 8.11
C TYR A 9 14.64 32.30 7.21
N ALA A 10 13.89 31.37 7.81
CA ALA A 10 12.81 30.67 7.13
C ALA A 10 11.78 31.68 6.62
N PHE A 11 11.75 31.93 5.31
CA PHE A 11 10.70 32.73 4.65
C PHE A 11 9.33 32.11 4.95
N LYS A 12 8.58 32.70 5.90
CA LYS A 12 7.18 32.33 6.16
C LYS A 12 6.38 32.58 4.88
N LYS A 13 6.02 31.50 4.16
CA LYS A 13 5.17 31.57 2.96
C LYS A 13 3.87 32.31 3.28
N ARG A 14 3.72 33.54 2.78
CA ARG A 14 2.49 34.34 2.91
C ARG A 14 1.38 33.72 2.05
N LYS A 15 0.14 33.72 2.54
CA LYS A 15 -1.00 33.19 1.78
C LYS A 15 -1.31 34.14 0.62
N ARG A 16 -1.49 33.59 -0.58
CA ARG A 16 -1.88 34.35 -1.77
C ARG A 16 -3.40 34.47 -1.83
N CYS A 17 -3.88 35.64 -2.23
CA CYS A 17 -5.30 35.87 -2.47
C CYS A 17 -5.79 35.02 -3.65
N ARG A 18 -6.93 34.34 -3.47
CA ARG A 18 -7.54 33.49 -4.52
C ARG A 18 -8.17 34.30 -5.68
N LYS A 19 -8.46 35.58 -5.47
CA LYS A 19 -9.09 36.46 -6.47
C LYS A 19 -8.06 37.21 -7.32
N CYS A 20 -7.08 37.87 -6.69
CA CYS A 20 -6.10 38.72 -7.38
C CYS A 20 -4.65 38.22 -7.31
N GLY A 21 -4.37 37.06 -6.72
CA GLY A 21 -3.02 36.49 -6.62
C GLY A 21 -2.05 37.20 -5.64
N SER A 22 -2.40 38.38 -5.14
CA SER A 22 -1.55 39.18 -4.24
C SER A 22 -1.14 38.44 -2.96
N SER A 23 0.11 38.64 -2.55
CA SER A 23 0.67 38.15 -1.27
C SER A 23 0.40 39.08 -0.08
N LYS A 24 -0.19 40.26 -0.32
CA LYS A 24 -0.62 41.22 0.71
C LYS A 24 -1.93 40.75 1.34
N THR A 25 -1.84 39.72 2.19
CA THR A 25 -2.96 39.18 2.94
C THR A 25 -2.68 39.20 4.44
N ILE A 26 -3.70 39.54 5.24
CA ILE A 26 -3.63 39.54 6.70
C ILE A 26 -4.61 38.52 7.27
N LYS A 27 -4.33 38.02 8.47
CA LYS A 27 -5.22 37.13 9.20
C LYS A 27 -6.46 37.89 9.68
N TYR A 28 -7.64 37.33 9.47
CA TYR A 28 -8.93 37.93 9.83
C TYR A 28 -9.80 36.90 10.55
N GLY A 29 -9.56 36.74 11.86
CA GLY A 29 -10.33 35.83 12.71
C GLY A 29 -10.29 34.35 12.29
N LYS A 30 -11.12 33.54 12.94
CA LYS A 30 -11.29 32.11 12.65
C LYS A 30 -12.77 31.79 12.48
N ARG A 31 -13.11 30.90 11.54
CA ARG A 31 -14.47 30.36 11.38
C ARG A 31 -14.38 28.84 11.32
N ARG A 32 -15.14 28.14 12.17
CA ARG A 32 -15.12 26.66 12.26
C ARG A 32 -13.69 26.10 12.38
N GLY A 33 -12.87 26.72 13.25
CA GLY A 33 -11.47 26.36 13.49
C GLY A 33 -10.47 26.76 12.37
N VAL A 34 -10.93 27.25 11.22
CA VAL A 34 -10.08 27.63 10.10
C VAL A 34 -9.70 29.11 10.18
N GLN A 35 -8.41 29.40 10.06
CA GLN A 35 -7.90 30.77 9.94
C GLN A 35 -8.42 31.41 8.65
N ARG A 36 -9.10 32.56 8.75
CA ARG A 36 -9.46 33.35 7.56
C ARG A 36 -8.43 34.43 7.29
N TYR A 37 -8.42 34.89 6.05
CA TYR A 37 -7.54 35.92 5.55
C TYR A 37 -8.36 36.96 4.78
N VAL A 38 -7.91 38.21 4.83
CA VAL A 38 -8.40 39.27 3.95
C VAL A 38 -7.24 39.81 3.14
N CYS A 39 -7.47 40.03 1.84
CA CYS A 39 -6.49 40.68 0.97
C CYS A 39 -6.60 42.19 1.12
N LEU A 40 -5.46 42.87 1.31
CA LEU A 40 -5.42 44.32 1.45
C LEU A 40 -5.55 45.06 0.11
N LEU A 41 -5.40 44.37 -1.03
CA LEU A 41 -5.52 45.00 -2.36
C LEU A 41 -6.92 44.93 -2.94
N CYS A 42 -7.60 43.79 -2.80
CA CYS A 42 -8.94 43.58 -3.39
C CYS A 42 -10.04 43.38 -2.35
N SER A 43 -9.72 43.51 -1.06
CA SER A 43 -10.63 43.31 0.09
C SER A 43 -11.30 41.94 0.15
N HIS A 44 -10.89 40.99 -0.71
CA HIS A 44 -11.48 39.66 -0.76
C HIS A 44 -11.11 38.86 0.50
N ARG A 45 -12.14 38.34 1.16
CA ARG A 45 -12.03 37.49 2.35
C ARG A 45 -12.08 36.03 1.91
N PHE A 46 -11.08 35.24 2.30
CA PHE A 46 -11.01 33.83 1.98
C PHE A 46 -10.51 33.02 3.17
N ASP A 47 -10.94 31.78 3.25
CA ASP A 47 -10.50 30.87 4.31
C ASP A 47 -9.17 30.25 3.93
N GLY A 48 -8.30 30.01 4.91
CA GLY A 48 -7.10 29.21 4.71
C GLY A 48 -7.49 27.83 4.18
N ASN A 49 -6.72 27.31 3.22
CA ASN A 49 -6.96 25.94 2.74
C ASN A 49 -6.94 24.99 3.94
N ARG A 50 -8.05 24.28 4.18
CA ARG A 50 -8.00 23.04 4.95
C ARG A 50 -7.05 22.10 4.22
N ARG A 51 -6.30 21.27 4.95
CA ARG A 51 -5.61 20.13 4.34
C ARG A 51 -6.67 19.38 3.53
N THR A 52 -6.45 19.16 2.24
CA THR A 52 -7.47 18.52 1.41
C THR A 52 -7.73 17.13 1.98
N LYS A 53 -9.02 16.74 2.06
CA LYS A 53 -9.45 15.43 2.58
C LYS A 53 -8.63 14.30 1.94
N THR A 54 -8.38 14.40 0.64
CA THR A 54 -7.54 13.47 -0.16
C THR A 54 -6.11 13.28 0.37
N ILE A 55 -5.43 14.35 0.78
CA ILE A 55 -4.06 14.26 1.31
C ILE A 55 -4.06 13.56 2.67
N GLN A 56 -5.09 13.80 3.49
CA GLN A 56 -5.25 13.11 4.76
C GLN A 56 -5.57 11.62 4.55
N THR A 57 -6.45 11.28 3.62
CA THR A 57 -6.79 9.89 3.28
C THR A 57 -5.56 9.09 2.84
N LYS A 58 -4.73 9.63 1.94
CA LYS A 58 -3.53 8.93 1.46
C LYS A 58 -2.52 8.68 2.58
N GLN A 59 -2.32 9.66 3.47
CA GLN A 59 -1.42 9.51 4.61
C GLN A 59 -1.95 8.45 5.59
N LEU A 60 -3.25 8.51 5.89
CA LEU A 60 -3.93 7.57 6.77
C LEU A 60 -3.86 6.13 6.25
N TRP A 61 -4.11 5.93 4.95
CA TRP A 61 -3.95 4.62 4.29
C TRP A 61 -2.50 4.11 4.35
N LYS A 62 -1.52 4.99 4.13
CA LYS A 62 -0.10 4.63 4.24
C LYS A 62 0.28 4.17 5.66
N GLU A 63 -0.22 4.87 6.68
CA GLU A 63 0.02 4.53 8.09
C GLU A 63 -0.64 3.19 8.48
N TYR A 64 -1.83 2.92 7.95
CA TYR A 64 -2.49 1.63 8.12
C TYR A 64 -1.68 0.48 7.48
N VAL A 65 -1.41 0.57 6.17
CA VAL A 65 -0.80 -0.52 5.40
C VAL A 65 0.68 -0.73 5.74
N PHE A 66 1.48 0.34 5.73
CA PHE A 66 2.93 0.23 5.92
C PHE A 66 3.36 0.50 7.36
N GLY A 67 2.63 1.36 8.07
CA GLY A 67 2.89 1.63 9.49
C GLY A 67 2.25 0.60 10.43
N LYS A 68 1.47 -0.35 9.90
CA LYS A 68 0.78 -1.41 10.65
C LYS A 68 -0.09 -0.87 11.80
N GLN A 69 -0.62 0.33 11.64
CA GLN A 69 -1.45 0.97 12.67
C GLN A 69 -2.84 0.35 12.69
N THR A 70 -3.38 0.11 13.88
CA THR A 70 -4.77 -0.35 14.03
C THR A 70 -5.75 0.79 13.80
N ILE A 71 -7.03 0.45 13.54
CA ILE A 71 -8.10 1.46 13.42
C ILE A 71 -8.15 2.31 14.71
N ASP A 72 -7.99 1.68 15.87
CA ASP A 72 -8.05 2.37 17.16
C ASP A 72 -6.90 3.38 17.34
N GLN A 73 -5.67 2.98 17.01
CA GLN A 73 -4.53 3.90 16.99
C GLN A 73 -4.74 5.09 16.04
N LEU A 74 -5.35 4.85 14.89
CA LEU A 74 -5.68 5.90 13.93
C LEU A 74 -6.79 6.82 14.44
N THR A 75 -7.83 6.30 15.09
CA THR A 75 -8.89 7.13 15.70
C THR A 75 -8.32 8.07 16.75
N GLU A 76 -7.44 7.57 17.62
CA GLU A 76 -6.80 8.37 18.66
C GLU A 76 -5.89 9.45 18.08
N ARG A 77 -5.11 9.11 17.05
CA ARG A 77 -4.16 10.02 16.40
C ARG A 77 -4.85 11.13 15.60
N TYR A 78 -5.88 10.78 14.83
CA TYR A 78 -6.57 11.72 13.95
C TYR A 78 -7.79 12.39 14.60
N LYS A 79 -8.16 11.97 15.82
CA LYS A 79 -9.36 12.44 16.56
C LYS A 79 -10.62 12.31 15.70
N LEU A 80 -10.74 11.15 15.04
CA LEU A 80 -11.88 10.74 14.22
C LEU A 80 -12.48 9.48 14.81
N ASP A 81 -13.78 9.28 14.65
CA ASP A 81 -14.44 8.04 15.04
C ASP A 81 -14.13 6.89 14.06
N ARG A 82 -14.37 5.64 14.50
CA ARG A 82 -14.07 4.44 13.70
C ARG A 82 -14.80 4.41 12.35
N ARG A 83 -16.04 4.92 12.28
CA ARG A 83 -16.82 4.95 11.03
C ARG A 83 -16.20 5.94 10.06
N SER A 84 -15.84 7.15 10.51
CA SER A 84 -15.15 8.13 9.68
C SER A 84 -13.82 7.61 9.11
N ILE A 85 -13.06 6.82 9.88
CA ILE A 85 -11.83 6.18 9.41
C ILE A 85 -12.12 5.15 8.30
N ARG A 86 -13.14 4.30 8.49
CA ARG A 86 -13.57 3.32 7.48
C ARG A 86 -14.05 3.99 6.19
N ASP A 87 -14.90 5.02 6.30
CA ASP A 87 -15.37 5.79 5.14
C ASP A 87 -14.20 6.43 4.35
N LEU A 88 -13.12 6.81 5.04
CA LEU A 88 -11.90 7.31 4.40
C LEU A 88 -11.14 6.18 3.67
N PHE A 89 -11.06 4.97 4.25
CA PHE A 89 -10.45 3.83 3.58
C PHE A 89 -11.26 3.40 2.35
N ASP A 90 -12.58 3.31 2.46
CA ASP A 90 -13.46 2.91 1.36
C ASP A 90 -13.39 3.91 0.19
N GLY A 91 -13.21 5.19 0.50
CA GLY A 91 -13.00 6.24 -0.49
C GLY A 91 -11.59 6.26 -1.12
N TYR A 92 -10.61 5.53 -0.56
CA TYR A 92 -9.25 5.52 -1.09
C TYR A 92 -9.11 4.53 -2.24
N LYS A 93 -8.74 5.04 -3.42
CA LYS A 93 -8.36 4.22 -4.57
C LYS A 93 -6.84 4.16 -4.67
N ALA A 94 -6.28 2.97 -4.52
CA ALA A 94 -4.86 2.74 -4.76
C ALA A 94 -4.52 3.02 -6.24
N PRO A 95 -3.33 3.57 -6.53
CA PRO A 95 -2.89 3.75 -7.91
C PRO A 95 -2.80 2.38 -8.59
N GLN A 96 -3.18 2.32 -9.86
CA GLN A 96 -2.99 1.11 -10.65
C GLN A 96 -1.49 0.80 -10.77
N LYS A 97 -1.16 -0.49 -10.70
CA LYS A 97 0.21 -0.96 -10.87
C LYS A 97 0.62 -0.78 -12.34
N ILE A 98 1.78 -0.17 -12.54
CA ILE A 98 2.42 -0.09 -13.85
C ILE A 98 3.31 -1.32 -14.00
N HIS A 99 3.17 -2.04 -15.12
CA HIS A 99 3.93 -3.24 -15.41
C HIS A 99 5.07 -2.96 -16.38
N HIS A 100 6.20 -3.63 -16.15
CA HIS A 100 7.40 -3.57 -16.98
C HIS A 100 7.77 -4.99 -17.42
N PRO A 101 7.18 -5.47 -18.53
CA PRO A 101 7.28 -6.86 -18.94
C PRO A 101 8.71 -7.24 -19.31
N ARG A 102 9.16 -8.41 -18.84
CA ARG A 102 10.53 -8.91 -18.96
C ARG A 102 10.60 -10.42 -18.67
N PRO A 103 11.71 -11.09 -18.99
CA PRO A 103 11.99 -12.42 -18.48
C PRO A 103 12.17 -12.42 -16.95
N ILE A 104 11.48 -13.33 -16.25
CA ILE A 104 11.45 -13.39 -14.78
C ILE A 104 11.64 -14.82 -14.26
N ASN A 105 12.32 -14.94 -13.13
CA ASN A 105 12.27 -16.13 -12.27
C ASN A 105 11.23 -15.84 -11.19
N LEU A 106 10.15 -16.59 -11.16
CA LEU A 106 8.99 -16.26 -10.35
C LEU A 106 9.03 -16.96 -9.00
N VAL A 107 8.76 -16.23 -7.93
CA VAL A 107 8.48 -16.82 -6.62
C VAL A 107 6.99 -16.69 -6.35
N ILE A 108 6.35 -17.82 -6.04
CA ILE A 108 4.92 -17.86 -5.72
C ILE A 108 4.76 -18.30 -4.29
N ASP A 109 3.94 -17.57 -3.55
CA ASP A 109 3.58 -17.90 -2.18
C ASP A 109 2.08 -17.68 -1.96
N ALA A 110 1.52 -18.43 -1.04
CA ALA A 110 0.13 -18.28 -0.64
C ALA A 110 0.05 -18.16 0.88
N THR A 111 -0.65 -17.14 1.36
CA THR A 111 -0.81 -16.87 2.79
C THR A 111 -2.28 -16.95 3.16
N TYR A 112 -2.60 -17.84 4.10
CA TYR A 112 -3.95 -17.96 4.66
C TYR A 112 -4.20 -16.89 5.73
N PHE A 113 -5.41 -16.34 5.70
CA PHE A 113 -6.01 -15.42 6.65
C PHE A 113 -7.33 -16.01 7.17
N GLY A 114 -7.76 -15.56 8.35
CA GLY A 114 -8.97 -16.06 9.01
C GLY A 114 -8.72 -17.29 9.88
N GLU A 115 -9.77 -17.76 10.55
CA GLU A 115 -9.70 -18.93 11.42
C GLU A 115 -9.96 -20.21 10.62
N ARG A 116 -9.12 -21.24 10.85
CA ARG A 116 -9.24 -22.52 10.13
C ARG A 116 -10.54 -23.29 10.41
N LYS A 117 -11.26 -22.95 11.48
CA LYS A 117 -12.39 -23.75 11.99
C LYS A 117 -13.76 -23.30 11.47
N GLU A 118 -13.88 -22.11 10.91
CA GLU A 118 -15.19 -21.48 10.69
C GLU A 118 -15.58 -21.32 9.20
N ASP A 119 -14.89 -21.97 8.25
CA ASP A 119 -15.04 -21.73 6.80
C ASP A 119 -14.86 -20.25 6.39
N THR A 120 -14.34 -19.42 7.30
CA THR A 120 -14.00 -18.00 7.05
C THR A 120 -12.58 -17.82 6.55
N SER A 121 -11.82 -18.91 6.41
CA SER A 121 -10.45 -18.86 5.92
C SER A 121 -10.42 -18.51 4.43
N TRP A 122 -9.52 -17.62 4.06
CA TRP A 122 -9.21 -17.31 2.67
C TRP A 122 -7.70 -17.12 2.54
N CYS A 123 -7.17 -17.24 1.33
CA CYS A 123 -5.75 -17.07 1.06
C CYS A 123 -5.50 -15.96 0.03
N ALA A 124 -4.39 -15.25 0.23
CA ALA A 124 -3.82 -14.37 -0.77
C ALA A 124 -2.70 -15.12 -1.48
N VAL A 125 -2.84 -15.34 -2.78
CA VAL A 125 -1.80 -15.91 -3.63
C VAL A 125 -1.07 -14.76 -4.31
N VAL A 126 0.26 -14.74 -4.20
CA VAL A 126 1.12 -13.66 -4.70
C VAL A 126 2.21 -14.24 -5.58
N ALA A 127 2.38 -13.65 -6.76
CA ALA A 127 3.47 -13.94 -7.68
C ALA A 127 4.46 -12.75 -7.67
N ARG A 128 5.67 -13.00 -7.19
CA ARG A 128 6.72 -11.98 -6.98
C ARG A 128 7.92 -12.24 -7.88
N ASP A 129 8.51 -11.17 -8.42
CA ASP A 129 9.87 -11.17 -8.93
C ASP A 129 10.85 -10.88 -7.78
N PRO A 130 11.63 -11.88 -7.32
CA PRO A 130 12.59 -11.69 -6.23
C PRO A 130 13.77 -10.79 -6.63
N LYS A 131 14.13 -10.72 -7.92
CA LYS A 131 15.26 -9.93 -8.41
C LYS A 131 14.98 -8.44 -8.31
N GLN A 132 13.80 -8.02 -8.74
CA GLN A 132 13.34 -6.62 -8.66
C GLN A 132 12.59 -6.30 -7.36
N LYS A 133 12.40 -7.30 -6.48
CA LYS A 133 11.63 -7.19 -5.22
C LYS A 133 10.23 -6.61 -5.47
N GLU A 134 9.58 -7.13 -6.51
CA GLU A 134 8.33 -6.58 -7.04
C GLU A 134 7.23 -7.64 -6.99
N ASP A 135 6.11 -7.32 -6.34
CA ASP A 135 4.88 -8.13 -6.44
C ASP A 135 4.22 -7.85 -7.79
N LEU A 136 4.18 -8.86 -8.66
CA LEU A 136 3.72 -8.70 -10.04
C LEU A 136 2.20 -8.81 -10.12
N VAL A 137 1.64 -9.93 -9.68
CA VAL A 137 0.20 -10.19 -9.66
C VAL A 137 -0.18 -10.89 -8.36
N TRP A 138 -1.42 -10.68 -7.91
CA TRP A 138 -1.97 -11.33 -6.73
C TRP A 138 -3.48 -11.55 -6.90
N SER A 139 -4.00 -12.55 -6.20
CA SER A 139 -5.43 -12.86 -6.16
C SER A 139 -5.84 -13.34 -4.78
N PHE A 140 -7.10 -13.09 -4.41
CA PHE A 140 -7.71 -13.65 -3.21
C PHE A 140 -8.58 -14.84 -3.59
N THR A 141 -8.43 -15.96 -2.88
CA THR A 141 -9.19 -17.18 -3.09
C THR A 141 -9.57 -17.80 -1.76
N ASN A 142 -10.71 -18.47 -1.65
CA ASN A 142 -11.09 -19.13 -0.39
C ASN A 142 -10.13 -20.27 -0.04
N THR A 143 -9.68 -21.00 -1.07
CA THR A 143 -8.75 -22.12 -0.93
C THR A 143 -7.69 -22.08 -2.03
N GLU A 144 -6.53 -22.65 -1.75
CA GLU A 144 -5.52 -22.89 -2.78
C GLU A 144 -6.03 -23.92 -3.79
N THR A 145 -6.09 -23.52 -5.05
CA THR A 145 -6.52 -24.39 -6.15
C THR A 145 -5.54 -24.25 -7.31
N THR A 146 -5.36 -25.32 -8.09
CA THR A 146 -4.59 -25.28 -9.34
C THR A 146 -5.07 -24.16 -10.27
N TYR A 147 -6.39 -23.92 -10.29
CA TYR A 147 -7.00 -22.87 -11.09
C TYR A 147 -6.50 -21.46 -10.71
N ALA A 148 -6.36 -21.16 -9.41
CA ALA A 148 -5.84 -19.88 -8.95
C ALA A 148 -4.43 -19.60 -9.50
N TYR A 149 -3.56 -20.60 -9.46
CA TYR A 149 -2.19 -20.50 -10.01
C TYR A 149 -2.17 -20.40 -11.54
N ALA A 150 -3.05 -21.15 -12.22
CA ALA A 150 -3.18 -21.07 -13.67
C ALA A 150 -3.65 -19.67 -14.11
N LEU A 151 -4.58 -19.06 -13.37
CA LEU A 151 -5.03 -17.70 -13.64
C LEU A 151 -3.89 -16.68 -13.48
N LEU A 152 -3.06 -16.80 -12.44
CA LEU A 152 -1.88 -15.93 -12.27
C LEU A 152 -0.88 -16.11 -13.42
N ARG A 153 -0.65 -17.35 -13.88
CA ARG A 153 0.19 -17.63 -15.05
C ARG A 153 -0.33 -16.91 -16.29
N GLU A 154 -1.62 -17.04 -16.59
CA GLU A 154 -2.22 -16.41 -17.77
C GLU A 154 -2.22 -14.88 -17.66
N GLN A 155 -2.49 -14.32 -16.48
CA GLN A 155 -2.39 -12.87 -16.25
C GLN A 155 -0.97 -12.35 -16.52
N LEU A 156 0.07 -13.04 -16.03
CA LEU A 156 1.46 -12.65 -16.29
C LEU A 156 1.80 -12.70 -17.79
N LYS A 157 1.33 -13.72 -18.51
CA LYS A 157 1.49 -13.82 -19.96
C LYS A 157 0.77 -12.69 -20.70
N HIS A 158 -0.48 -12.40 -20.33
CA HIS A 158 -1.25 -11.30 -20.91
C HIS A 158 -0.59 -9.94 -20.68
N LEU A 159 0.05 -9.77 -19.52
CA LEU A 159 0.86 -8.59 -19.21
C LEU A 159 2.21 -8.57 -19.95
N GLY A 160 2.56 -9.61 -20.71
CA GLY A 160 3.76 -9.69 -21.54
C GLY A 160 5.03 -10.23 -20.84
N TYR A 161 4.90 -10.82 -19.66
CA TYR A 161 6.06 -11.39 -18.95
C TYR A 161 6.43 -12.77 -19.49
N THR A 162 7.73 -13.06 -19.55
CA THR A 162 8.26 -14.38 -19.90
C THR A 162 8.71 -15.10 -18.63
N ILE A 163 8.03 -16.17 -18.25
CA ILE A 163 8.35 -16.92 -17.02
C ILE A 163 9.43 -17.96 -17.34
N LEU A 164 10.62 -17.78 -16.77
CA LEU A 164 11.79 -18.65 -16.99
C LEU A 164 11.83 -19.82 -16.01
N SER A 165 11.42 -19.60 -14.76
CA SER A 165 11.35 -20.60 -13.72
C SER A 165 10.33 -20.21 -12.66
N VAL A 166 9.89 -21.18 -11.87
CA VAL A 166 8.97 -20.98 -10.75
C VAL A 166 9.53 -21.64 -9.50
N THR A 167 9.64 -20.88 -8.43
CA THR A 167 9.94 -21.36 -7.08
C THR A 167 8.71 -21.19 -6.20
N ALA A 168 8.18 -22.27 -5.62
CA ALA A 168 6.98 -22.23 -4.80
C ALA A 168 6.95 -23.33 -3.73
N ASP A 169 5.90 -23.39 -2.91
CA ASP A 169 5.70 -24.44 -1.89
C ASP A 169 5.46 -25.84 -2.50
N GLY A 170 5.46 -26.90 -1.72
CA GLY A 170 5.28 -28.29 -2.17
C GLY A 170 3.89 -28.66 -2.71
N PHE A 171 2.96 -27.70 -2.83
CA PHE A 171 1.61 -27.98 -3.34
C PHE A 171 1.63 -28.41 -4.82
N LEU A 172 1.16 -29.64 -5.09
CA LEU A 172 1.16 -30.25 -6.43
C LEU A 172 0.36 -29.45 -7.47
N GLY A 173 -0.65 -28.68 -7.03
CA GLY A 173 -1.43 -27.82 -7.92
C GLY A 173 -0.59 -26.73 -8.58
N ILE A 174 0.45 -26.22 -7.90
CA ILE A 174 1.34 -25.20 -8.48
C ILE A 174 2.15 -25.80 -9.63
N LYS A 175 2.76 -26.97 -9.40
CA LYS A 175 3.53 -27.68 -10.43
C LYS A 175 2.68 -27.97 -11.68
N SER A 176 1.41 -28.32 -11.48
CA SER A 176 0.45 -28.56 -12.56
C SER A 176 0.11 -27.27 -13.32
N ALA A 177 -0.16 -26.17 -12.61
CA ALA A 177 -0.48 -24.88 -13.22
C ALA A 177 0.67 -24.31 -14.07
N PHE A 178 1.92 -24.55 -13.67
CA PHE A 178 3.13 -24.10 -14.36
C PHE A 178 3.79 -25.20 -15.19
N TYR A 179 3.02 -26.19 -15.65
CA TYR A 179 3.54 -27.25 -16.51
C TYR A 179 4.29 -26.69 -17.74
N GLY A 180 5.45 -27.27 -18.03
CA GLY A 180 6.37 -26.85 -19.09
C GLY A 180 7.37 -25.76 -18.67
N ILE A 181 7.32 -25.27 -17.43
CA ILE A 181 8.28 -24.29 -16.89
C ILE A 181 9.12 -24.97 -15.80
N PRO A 182 10.45 -24.74 -15.75
CA PRO A 182 11.30 -25.24 -14.67
C PRO A 182 10.74 -24.90 -13.28
N TYR A 183 10.58 -25.92 -12.45
CA TYR A 183 9.98 -25.80 -11.13
C TYR A 183 10.95 -26.20 -10.03
N GLN A 184 11.03 -25.39 -8.98
CA GLN A 184 11.81 -25.66 -7.78
C GLN A 184 10.93 -25.50 -6.53
N MET A 185 11.02 -26.45 -5.61
CA MET A 185 10.41 -26.27 -4.29
C MET A 185 11.23 -25.25 -3.48
N CYS A 186 10.56 -24.31 -2.82
CA CYS A 186 11.19 -23.30 -1.99
C CYS A 186 11.96 -23.93 -0.82
N HIS A 187 13.25 -23.61 -0.66
CA HIS A 187 14.07 -24.15 0.43
C HIS A 187 13.55 -23.78 1.83
N VAL A 188 12.96 -22.59 1.99
CA VAL A 188 12.39 -22.17 3.29
C VAL A 188 11.17 -23.01 3.66
N HIS A 189 10.33 -23.35 2.67
CA HIS A 189 9.20 -24.25 2.89
C HIS A 189 9.68 -25.68 3.16
N MET A 190 10.68 -26.15 2.42
CA MET A 190 11.31 -27.45 2.64
C MET A 190 11.90 -27.57 4.05
N GLU A 191 12.65 -26.56 4.50
CA GLU A 191 13.20 -26.50 5.86
C GLU A 191 12.10 -26.56 6.92
N ARG A 192 11.02 -25.77 6.77
CA ARG A 192 9.88 -25.79 7.69
C ARG A 192 9.18 -27.14 7.73
N LEU A 193 9.06 -27.84 6.60
CA LEU A 193 8.50 -29.18 6.53
C LEU A 193 9.37 -30.18 7.29
N VAL A 194 10.69 -30.12 7.12
CA VAL A 194 11.64 -30.99 7.86
C VAL A 194 11.58 -30.71 9.36
N ILE A 195 11.64 -29.45 9.78
CA ILE A 195 11.60 -29.07 11.20
C ILE A 195 10.28 -29.49 11.84
N ARG A 196 9.13 -29.20 11.21
CA ARG A 196 7.81 -29.53 11.79
C ARG A 196 7.48 -31.01 11.71
N GLY A 197 7.91 -31.70 10.64
CA GLY A 197 7.69 -33.13 10.45
C GLY A 197 8.60 -34.02 11.29
N GLY A 198 9.81 -33.55 11.62
CA GLY A 198 10.75 -34.28 12.47
C GLY A 198 10.47 -34.20 13.98
N VAL A 199 9.87 -33.11 14.45
CA VAL A 199 9.65 -32.85 15.90
C VAL A 199 8.37 -33.51 16.45
N LEU A 200 7.55 -34.16 15.62
CA LEU A 200 6.38 -34.94 16.05
C LEU A 200 6.64 -36.46 16.12
N ASN A 201 7.86 -36.91 15.84
CA ASN A 201 8.24 -38.34 15.84
C ASN A 201 9.48 -38.63 16.73
N VAL A 202 9.71 -37.83 17.78
CA VAL A 202 10.68 -38.13 18.85
C VAL A 202 10.01 -37.95 20.20
#